data_AF-A0A1F2U3T0-F1
#
_entry.id   AF-A0A1F2U3T0-F1
#
_cell.length_a   1.000
_cell.length_b   1.000
_cell.length_c   1.000
_cell.angle_alpha   90.00
_cell.angle_beta   90.00
_cell.angle_gamma   90.00
#
_symmetry.space_group_name_H-M   'P 1'
#
loop_
_entity.id
_entity.type
_entity.pdbx_description
1 polymer ?
#
loop_
_entity_poly.entity_id
_entity_poly.type
_entity_poly.pdbx_seq_one_letter_code
_entity_poly.pdbx_strand_id
1 'polypeptide(L)'
;MDRNLRNKLSRESQKLEALTNRQLRDYIEEKAESVAKLREDLGIRLSRAELIARLEFVETAPPGKSVFVSKGWLEEVFERYGTLFPIYDALPEHARIALDRYKDKAGNFDWWLPEVQTYEDMCALFNLAKEHSTESNGNGGSKKTTKALFRATVATAFYFVEAFLNGLAFDYVCNHEDMRDQKTRTSLTEWDDTKKKWRPLSFRDKVLEYTKIISGFVHPPLQESNCPELAYMVDIGKKVRDSIVHPSGWPNPNTGEFEKTHVLLNLEWEEVERVVDSAIGLVRKIEKALKGTDAGLNWLHNRGTDGFFPEAVFD
;
A
#
# COMPACT_ATOMS: atom_id res chain seq x y z
N MET A 1 -17.22 -18.76 9.71
CA MET A 1 -16.45 -20.03 9.67
C MET A 1 -16.95 -20.87 8.50
N ASP A 2 -16.09 -21.11 7.52
CA ASP A 2 -16.39 -21.81 6.26
C ASP A 2 -16.98 -23.22 6.51
N ARG A 3 -17.99 -23.60 5.73
CA ARG A 3 -18.67 -24.90 5.77
C ARG A 3 -17.69 -26.05 5.49
N ASN A 4 -16.70 -25.85 4.61
CA ASN A 4 -15.70 -26.86 4.31
C ASN A 4 -14.72 -27.08 5.47
N LEU A 5 -14.25 -26.01 6.09
CA LEU A 5 -13.42 -26.08 7.28
C LEU A 5 -14.17 -26.69 8.47
N ARG A 6 -15.44 -26.32 8.69
CA ARG A 6 -16.29 -26.96 9.72
C ARG A 6 -16.46 -28.44 9.47
N ASN A 7 -16.70 -28.84 8.23
CA ASN A 7 -16.82 -30.26 7.87
C ASN A 7 -15.48 -30.99 8.05
N LYS A 8 -14.33 -30.36 7.76
CA LYS A 8 -13.00 -30.92 7.98
C LYS A 8 -12.71 -31.09 9.48
N LEU A 9 -12.93 -30.05 10.28
CA LEU A 9 -12.76 -30.07 11.74
C LEU A 9 -13.73 -31.05 12.42
N SER A 10 -14.98 -31.11 11.95
CA SER A 10 -15.98 -32.07 12.43
C SER A 10 -15.58 -33.52 12.10
N ARG A 11 -15.08 -33.77 10.88
CA ARG A 11 -14.53 -35.09 10.50
C ARG A 11 -13.28 -35.44 11.29
N GLU A 12 -12.40 -34.48 11.57
CA GLU A 12 -11.23 -34.70 12.41
C GLU A 12 -11.64 -34.97 13.86
N SER A 13 -12.60 -34.23 14.43
CA SER A 13 -13.14 -34.49 15.76
C SER A 13 -13.73 -35.90 15.87
N GLN A 14 -14.55 -36.31 14.90
CA GLN A 14 -15.11 -37.66 14.85
C GLN A 14 -14.04 -38.74 14.69
N LYS A 15 -12.98 -38.46 13.93
CA LYS A 15 -11.82 -39.36 13.81
C LYS A 15 -11.09 -39.49 15.14
N LEU A 16 -10.85 -38.37 15.85
CA LEU A 16 -10.18 -38.35 17.15
C LEU A 16 -10.98 -39.08 18.22
N GLU A 17 -12.31 -38.91 18.24
CA GLU A 17 -13.23 -39.62 19.16
C GLU A 17 -13.23 -41.14 18.97
N ALA A 18 -12.90 -41.62 17.76
CA ALA A 18 -12.81 -43.05 17.44
C ALA A 18 -11.44 -43.67 17.78
N LEU A 19 -10.44 -42.88 18.17
CA LEU A 19 -9.11 -43.37 18.51
C LEU A 19 -9.05 -43.87 19.95
N THR A 20 -8.30 -44.96 20.16
CA THR A 20 -7.95 -45.42 21.51
C THR A 20 -7.01 -44.44 22.21
N ASN A 21 -6.93 -44.50 23.54
CA ASN A 21 -5.98 -43.68 24.33
C ASN A 21 -4.53 -43.81 23.85
N ARG A 22 -4.13 -44.99 23.36
CA ARG A 22 -2.79 -45.21 22.79
C ARG A 22 -2.63 -44.43 21.49
N GLN A 23 -3.57 -44.60 20.55
CA GLN A 23 -3.55 -43.91 19.26
C GLN A 23 -3.65 -42.37 19.40
N LEU A 24 -4.38 -41.88 20.41
CA LEU A 24 -4.41 -40.44 20.73
C LEU A 24 -3.05 -39.93 21.20
N ARG A 25 -2.33 -40.70 22.02
CA ARG A 25 -0.96 -40.33 22.43
C ARG A 25 -0.03 -40.29 21.22
N ASP A 26 -0.05 -41.33 20.40
CA ASP A 26 0.78 -41.42 19.20
C ASP A 26 0.48 -40.24 18.24
N TYR A 27 -0.80 -39.88 18.07
CA TYR A 27 -1.21 -38.72 17.25
C TYR A 27 -0.73 -37.39 17.84
N ILE A 28 -0.84 -37.20 19.16
CA ILE A 28 -0.34 -35.98 19.82
C ILE A 28 1.17 -35.87 19.65
N GLU A 29 1.90 -36.97 19.78
CA GLU A 29 3.35 -37.02 19.59
C GLU A 29 3.73 -36.68 18.14
N GLU A 30 3.08 -37.26 17.14
CA GLU A 30 3.26 -36.93 15.72
C GLU A 30 3.04 -35.43 15.43
N LYS A 31 1.97 -34.85 16.01
CA LYS A 31 1.69 -33.41 15.84
C LYS A 31 2.67 -32.54 16.60
N ALA A 32 3.13 -32.95 17.78
CA ALA A 32 4.16 -32.25 18.52
C ALA A 32 5.48 -32.23 17.75
N GLU A 33 5.89 -33.35 17.15
CA GLU A 33 7.08 -33.43 16.29
C GLU A 33 6.93 -32.56 15.05
N SER A 34 5.77 -32.60 14.38
CA SER A 34 5.49 -31.76 13.21
C SER A 34 5.58 -30.27 13.55
N VAL A 35 5.02 -29.85 14.69
CA VAL A 35 5.09 -28.46 15.15
C VAL A 35 6.52 -28.10 15.55
N ALA A 36 7.24 -28.98 16.24
CA ALA A 36 8.64 -28.74 16.61
C ALA A 36 9.50 -28.53 15.36
N LYS A 37 9.33 -29.38 14.35
CA LYS A 37 10.01 -29.25 13.06
C LYS A 37 9.67 -27.94 12.36
N LEU A 38 8.39 -27.55 12.27
CA LEU A 38 8.02 -26.26 11.67
C LEU A 38 8.60 -25.06 12.43
N ARG A 39 8.64 -25.14 13.77
CA ARG A 39 9.25 -24.11 14.60
C ARG A 39 10.74 -23.99 14.37
N GLU A 40 11.41 -25.13 14.19
CA GLU A 40 12.81 -25.18 13.79
C GLU A 40 12.96 -24.60 12.39
N ASP A 41 12.38 -25.21 11.36
CA ASP A 41 12.50 -24.84 9.95
C ASP A 41 12.27 -23.33 9.72
N LEU A 42 11.24 -22.73 10.34
CA LEU A 42 10.90 -21.31 10.18
C LEU A 42 11.59 -20.38 11.20
N GLY A 43 12.28 -20.93 12.19
CA GLY A 43 12.90 -20.16 13.26
C GLY A 43 11.90 -19.29 14.03
N ILE A 44 10.82 -19.90 14.55
CA ILE A 44 9.76 -19.15 15.23
C ILE A 44 10.27 -18.56 16.54
N ARG A 45 10.33 -17.22 16.63
CA ARG A 45 10.86 -16.44 17.76
C ARG A 45 9.88 -16.37 18.94
N LEU A 46 8.59 -16.42 18.65
CA LEU A 46 7.53 -16.23 19.63
C LEU A 46 7.20 -17.51 20.41
N SER A 47 6.77 -17.35 21.67
CA SER A 47 6.16 -18.44 22.42
C SER A 47 4.88 -18.94 21.71
N ARG A 48 4.42 -20.15 22.05
CA ARG A 48 3.19 -20.71 21.48
C ARG A 48 1.97 -19.81 21.71
N ALA A 49 1.85 -19.23 22.91
CA ALA A 49 0.73 -18.36 23.26
C ALA A 49 0.76 -17.06 22.45
N GLU A 50 1.94 -16.44 22.32
CA GLU A 50 2.12 -15.22 21.53
C GLU A 50 1.88 -15.46 20.03
N LEU A 51 2.37 -16.59 19.49
CA LEU A 51 2.13 -16.96 18.09
C LEU A 51 0.63 -17.13 17.81
N ILE A 52 -0.11 -17.82 18.70
CA ILE A 52 -1.55 -18.00 18.55
C ILE A 52 -2.26 -16.64 18.61
N ALA A 53 -1.94 -15.79 19.59
CA ALA A 53 -2.52 -14.46 19.72
C ALA A 53 -2.22 -13.60 18.48
N ARG A 54 -0.99 -13.69 17.95
CA ARG A 54 -0.57 -12.99 16.72
C ARG A 54 -1.27 -13.53 15.48
N LEU A 55 -1.66 -14.80 15.43
CA LEU A 55 -2.34 -15.40 14.27
C LEU A 55 -3.87 -15.41 14.36
N GLU A 56 -4.45 -14.97 15.48
CA GLU A 56 -5.90 -14.96 15.69
C GLU A 56 -6.63 -14.20 14.57
N PHE A 57 -6.07 -13.08 14.12
CA PHE A 57 -6.65 -12.30 13.02
C PHE A 57 -6.73 -13.10 11.70
N VAL A 58 -5.76 -14.01 11.45
CA VAL A 58 -5.78 -14.89 10.27
C VAL A 58 -6.98 -15.84 10.34
N GLU A 59 -7.36 -16.28 11.54
CA GLU A 59 -8.53 -17.13 11.73
C GLU A 59 -9.86 -16.38 11.56
N THR A 60 -9.87 -15.07 11.80
CA THR A 60 -11.05 -14.21 11.63
C THR A 60 -11.33 -13.81 10.18
N ALA A 61 -10.43 -14.14 9.25
CA ALA A 61 -10.57 -13.82 7.84
C ALA A 61 -11.88 -14.40 7.25
N PRO A 62 -12.67 -13.60 6.52
CA PRO A 62 -13.83 -14.13 5.80
C PRO A 62 -13.43 -15.23 4.80
N PRO A 63 -14.27 -16.27 4.60
CA PRO A 63 -13.99 -17.31 3.63
C PRO A 63 -13.73 -16.74 2.23
N GLY A 64 -12.68 -17.23 1.57
CA GLY A 64 -12.28 -16.77 0.23
C GLY A 64 -11.59 -15.40 0.19
N LYS A 65 -11.20 -14.86 1.36
CA LYS A 65 -10.37 -13.65 1.44
C LYS A 65 -8.99 -14.00 1.99
N SER A 66 -7.97 -13.50 1.31
CA SER A 66 -6.59 -13.54 1.79
C SER A 66 -6.38 -12.50 2.88
N VAL A 67 -5.53 -12.82 3.84
CA VAL A 67 -5.06 -11.89 4.87
C VAL A 67 -3.69 -11.39 4.47
N PHE A 68 -3.41 -10.12 4.66
CA PHE A 68 -2.13 -9.54 4.24
C PHE A 68 -1.34 -9.13 5.47
N VAL A 69 -0.08 -9.54 5.52
CA VAL A 69 0.89 -9.13 6.54
C VAL A 69 2.07 -8.45 5.86
N SER A 70 2.73 -7.50 6.54
CA SER A 70 3.99 -6.96 6.02
C SER A 70 5.12 -7.98 6.17
N LYS A 71 6.14 -7.88 5.32
CA LYS A 71 7.42 -8.58 5.50
C LYS A 71 8.00 -8.32 6.89
N GLY A 72 8.07 -7.05 7.32
CA GLY A 72 8.62 -6.71 8.64
C GLY A 72 7.84 -7.35 9.80
N TRP A 73 6.52 -7.55 9.65
CA TRP A 73 5.74 -8.29 10.65
C TRP A 73 6.11 -9.77 10.67
N LEU A 74 6.38 -10.37 9.51
CA LEU A 74 6.85 -11.76 9.44
C LEU A 74 8.24 -11.90 10.05
N GLU A 75 9.14 -10.93 9.87
CA GLU A 75 10.49 -10.96 10.48
C GLU A 75 10.45 -10.86 12.01
N GLU A 76 9.46 -10.17 12.60
CA GLU A 76 9.22 -10.19 14.05
C GLU A 76 8.89 -11.61 14.56
N VAL A 77 8.23 -12.43 13.73
CA VAL A 77 7.68 -13.74 14.12
C VAL A 77 8.62 -14.89 13.76
N PHE A 78 9.27 -14.80 12.59
CA PHE A 78 10.00 -15.87 11.93
C PHE A 78 11.41 -15.40 11.58
N GLU A 79 12.42 -16.11 12.06
CA GLU A 79 13.82 -15.83 11.72
C GLU A 79 14.20 -16.32 10.32
N ARG A 80 13.53 -17.38 9.84
CA ARG A 80 13.91 -18.09 8.60
C ARG A 80 12.78 -18.12 7.58
N TYR A 81 11.88 -17.13 7.58
CA TYR A 81 10.76 -17.13 6.63
C TYR A 81 11.20 -17.13 5.16
N GLY A 82 12.31 -16.47 4.85
CA GLY A 82 12.87 -16.40 3.49
C GLY A 82 13.21 -17.76 2.87
N THR A 83 13.38 -18.82 3.66
CA THR A 83 13.61 -20.17 3.12
C THR A 83 12.40 -20.72 2.36
N LEU A 84 11.21 -20.16 2.57
CA LEU A 84 9.99 -20.57 1.87
C LEU A 84 9.82 -19.89 0.51
N PHE A 85 10.49 -18.75 0.28
CA PHE A 85 10.18 -17.88 -0.84
C PHE A 85 11.43 -17.19 -1.40
N PRO A 86 11.92 -17.58 -2.60
CA PRO A 86 13.24 -17.16 -3.11
C PRO A 86 13.48 -15.66 -3.23
N ILE A 87 12.43 -14.84 -3.40
CA ILE A 87 12.58 -13.38 -3.53
C ILE A 87 12.27 -12.63 -2.23
N TYR A 88 11.96 -13.32 -1.13
CA TYR A 88 11.57 -12.71 0.15
C TYR A 88 12.59 -11.68 0.64
N ASP A 89 13.86 -12.05 0.59
CA ASP A 89 14.95 -11.20 1.09
C ASP A 89 15.13 -9.93 0.25
N ALA A 90 14.68 -9.94 -1.01
CA ALA A 90 14.71 -8.79 -1.90
C ALA A 90 13.50 -7.85 -1.73
N LEU A 91 12.45 -8.29 -1.02
CA LEU A 91 11.27 -7.46 -0.78
C LEU A 91 11.57 -6.41 0.30
N PRO A 92 11.00 -5.19 0.18
CA PRO A 92 11.05 -4.20 1.25
C PRO A 92 10.17 -4.62 2.44
N GLU A 93 10.40 -4.02 3.61
CA GLU A 93 9.71 -4.41 4.86
C GLU A 93 8.20 -4.20 4.81
N HIS A 94 7.74 -3.18 4.09
CA HIS A 94 6.32 -2.89 3.93
C HIS A 94 5.60 -3.78 2.91
N ALA A 95 6.32 -4.64 2.16
CA ALA A 95 5.72 -5.55 1.20
C ALA A 95 4.64 -6.41 1.84
N ARG A 96 3.45 -6.46 1.22
CA ARG A 96 2.29 -7.19 1.73
C ARG A 96 2.29 -8.61 1.19
N ILE A 97 2.39 -9.59 2.08
CA ILE A 97 2.39 -11.01 1.74
C ILE A 97 1.03 -11.60 2.09
N ALA A 98 0.38 -12.25 1.12
CA ALA A 98 -0.88 -12.94 1.35
C ALA A 98 -0.67 -14.23 2.13
N LEU A 99 -1.42 -14.34 3.22
CA LEU A 99 -1.71 -15.56 3.95
C LEU A 99 -3.08 -16.05 3.47
N ASP A 100 -3.06 -17.02 2.57
CA ASP A 100 -4.28 -17.67 2.08
C ASP A 100 -4.47 -19.03 2.75
N ARG A 101 -5.52 -19.12 3.58
CA ARG A 101 -5.92 -20.35 4.25
C ARG A 101 -6.58 -21.37 3.31
N TYR A 102 -7.10 -20.91 2.17
CA TYR A 102 -7.99 -21.66 1.29
C TYR A 102 -7.35 -22.08 -0.02
N LYS A 103 -6.14 -21.59 -0.33
CA LYS A 103 -5.36 -22.09 -1.47
C LYS A 103 -4.72 -23.44 -1.12
N ASP A 104 -5.23 -24.50 -1.75
CA ASP A 104 -4.68 -25.86 -1.66
C ASP A 104 -3.34 -26.04 -2.42
N LYS A 105 -2.87 -25.02 -3.15
CA LYS A 105 -1.60 -25.06 -3.86
C LYS A 105 -0.48 -24.50 -3.00
N ALA A 106 0.26 -25.39 -2.34
CA ALA A 106 1.55 -25.04 -1.75
C ALA A 106 2.49 -24.48 -2.84
N GLY A 107 3.10 -23.32 -2.58
CA GLY A 107 4.23 -22.81 -3.35
C GLY A 107 4.03 -21.50 -4.12
N ASN A 108 2.80 -20.98 -4.27
CA ASN A 108 2.58 -19.66 -4.86
C ASN A 108 2.25 -18.65 -3.74
N PHE A 109 3.21 -17.78 -3.45
CA PHE A 109 3.00 -16.62 -2.58
C PHE A 109 2.65 -15.44 -3.46
N ASP A 110 1.51 -14.83 -3.17
CA ASP A 110 1.19 -13.55 -3.74
C ASP A 110 1.71 -12.46 -2.79
N TRP A 111 2.34 -11.44 -3.36
CA TRP A 111 2.80 -10.28 -2.62
C TRP A 111 2.52 -9.01 -3.43
N TRP A 112 2.41 -7.89 -2.73
CA TRP A 112 2.08 -6.60 -3.32
C TRP A 112 2.81 -5.47 -2.62
N LEU A 113 3.11 -4.44 -3.40
CA LEU A 113 3.51 -3.14 -2.90
C LEU A 113 2.33 -2.19 -3.11
N PRO A 114 1.75 -1.61 -2.04
CA PRO A 114 0.59 -0.74 -2.17
C PRO A 114 0.81 0.41 -3.16
N GLU A 115 2.02 0.99 -3.19
CA GLU A 115 2.38 2.05 -4.11
C GLU A 115 2.40 1.58 -5.57
N VAL A 116 2.87 0.37 -5.84
CA VAL A 116 2.91 -0.20 -7.20
C VAL A 116 1.49 -0.42 -7.69
N GLN A 117 0.63 -1.00 -6.85
CA GLN A 117 -0.79 -1.18 -7.18
C GLN A 117 -1.49 0.15 -7.47
N THR A 118 -1.27 1.17 -6.64
CA THR A 118 -1.87 2.50 -6.89
C THR A 118 -1.27 3.21 -8.11
N TYR A 119 -0.02 2.93 -8.46
CA TYR A 119 0.60 3.41 -9.69
C TYR A 119 -0.05 2.74 -10.92
N GLU A 120 -0.23 1.43 -10.89
CA GLU A 120 -0.94 0.68 -11.93
C GLU A 120 -2.37 1.19 -12.10
N ASP A 121 -3.11 1.36 -11.01
CA ASP A 121 -4.46 1.93 -11.03
C ASP A 121 -4.47 3.33 -11.67
N MET A 122 -3.49 4.19 -11.32
CA MET A 122 -3.34 5.51 -11.92
C MET A 122 -3.09 5.42 -13.43
N CYS A 123 -2.23 4.51 -13.87
CA CYS A 123 -1.89 4.30 -15.28
C CYS A 123 -3.09 3.77 -16.08
N ALA A 124 -3.81 2.77 -15.54
CA ALA A 124 -5.02 2.22 -16.16
C ALA A 124 -6.10 3.30 -16.31
N LEU A 125 -6.35 4.07 -15.24
CA LEU A 125 -7.31 5.19 -15.28
C LEU A 125 -6.88 6.27 -16.26
N PHE A 126 -5.58 6.58 -16.34
CA PHE A 126 -5.04 7.54 -17.29
C PHE A 126 -5.25 7.09 -18.74
N ASN A 127 -4.92 5.83 -19.07
CA ASN A 127 -5.13 5.27 -20.40
C ASN A 127 -6.61 5.33 -20.81
N LEU A 128 -7.51 4.87 -19.93
CA LEU A 128 -8.96 4.96 -20.14
C LEU A 128 -9.46 6.40 -20.31
N ALA A 129 -8.96 7.33 -19.48
CA ALA A 129 -9.30 8.74 -19.57
C ALA A 129 -8.87 9.35 -20.92
N LYS A 130 -7.69 8.98 -21.40
CA LYS A 130 -7.15 9.44 -22.68
C LYS A 130 -7.99 8.94 -23.84
N GLU A 131 -8.29 7.64 -23.90
CA GLU A 131 -9.17 7.04 -24.91
C GLU A 131 -10.49 7.81 -24.99
N HIS A 132 -11.18 7.96 -23.86
CA HIS A 132 -12.44 8.68 -23.79
C HIS A 132 -12.34 10.16 -24.16
N SER A 133 -11.22 10.83 -23.84
CA SER A 133 -11.00 12.23 -24.22
C SER A 133 -10.88 12.39 -25.74
N THR A 134 -10.21 11.45 -26.40
CA THR A 134 -10.03 11.46 -27.86
C THR A 134 -11.33 11.13 -28.59
N GLU A 135 -12.11 10.17 -28.09
CA GLU A 135 -13.41 9.77 -28.68
C GLU A 135 -14.50 10.84 -28.52
N SER A 136 -14.52 11.54 -27.38
CA SER A 136 -15.53 12.56 -27.07
C SER A 136 -15.48 13.76 -28.03
N ASN A 137 -14.33 14.00 -28.68
CA ASN A 137 -14.18 15.02 -29.71
C ASN A 137 -14.78 14.61 -31.06
N GLY A 138 -15.05 13.31 -31.28
CA GLY A 138 -15.53 12.77 -32.55
C GLY A 138 -17.00 12.36 -32.57
N ASN A 139 -17.54 11.79 -31.48
CA ASN A 139 -18.91 11.26 -31.45
C ASN A 139 -19.47 11.13 -30.02
N GLY A 140 -20.28 12.09 -29.57
CA GLY A 140 -21.30 11.89 -28.52
C GLY A 140 -20.87 11.30 -27.17
N GLY A 141 -19.57 11.19 -26.87
CA GLY A 141 -19.06 10.64 -25.63
C GLY A 141 -19.64 11.36 -24.42
N SER A 142 -20.01 10.60 -23.38
CA SER A 142 -20.55 11.18 -22.15
C SER A 142 -19.48 12.03 -21.47
N LYS A 143 -19.55 13.36 -21.65
CA LYS A 143 -18.67 14.33 -20.96
C LYS A 143 -18.59 14.08 -19.45
N LYS A 144 -19.67 13.57 -18.85
CA LYS A 144 -19.72 13.19 -17.43
C LYS A 144 -18.78 12.03 -17.11
N THR A 145 -18.72 11.02 -17.97
CA THR A 145 -17.82 9.86 -17.82
C THR A 145 -16.37 10.31 -17.95
N THR A 146 -16.04 11.10 -18.98
CA THR A 146 -14.69 11.64 -19.18
C THR A 146 -14.22 12.44 -17.97
N LYS A 147 -15.03 13.40 -17.47
CA LYS A 147 -14.66 14.17 -16.28
C LYS A 147 -14.60 13.31 -15.00
N ALA A 148 -15.37 12.21 -14.92
CA ALA A 148 -15.26 11.27 -13.80
C ALA A 148 -13.93 10.51 -13.82
N LEU A 149 -13.49 10.05 -15.00
CA LEU A 149 -12.18 9.43 -15.18
C LEU A 149 -11.06 10.40 -14.83
N PHE A 150 -11.14 11.67 -15.27
CA PHE A 150 -10.14 12.69 -14.94
C PHE A 150 -9.96 12.86 -13.44
N ARG A 151 -11.06 12.97 -12.69
CA ARG A 151 -11.03 13.07 -11.23
C ARG A 151 -10.48 11.81 -10.57
N ALA A 152 -10.85 10.63 -11.08
CA ALA A 152 -10.34 9.36 -10.57
C ALA A 152 -8.81 9.27 -10.78
N THR A 153 -8.32 9.54 -11.99
CA THR A 153 -6.88 9.57 -12.30
C THR A 153 -6.11 10.53 -11.38
N VAL A 154 -6.61 11.76 -11.21
CA VAL A 154 -5.96 12.75 -10.33
C VAL A 154 -5.97 12.28 -8.87
N ALA A 155 -7.08 11.75 -8.36
CA ALA A 155 -7.15 11.25 -6.99
C ALA A 155 -6.16 10.09 -6.77
N THR A 156 -6.11 9.14 -7.71
CA THR A 156 -5.20 7.98 -7.64
C THR A 156 -3.73 8.41 -7.71
N ALA A 157 -3.40 9.47 -8.46
CA ALA A 157 -2.04 10.02 -8.46
C ALA A 157 -1.57 10.52 -7.07
N PHE A 158 -2.47 11.08 -6.26
CA PHE A 158 -2.15 11.43 -4.86
C PHE A 158 -2.00 10.18 -4.00
N TYR A 159 -2.88 9.19 -4.15
CA TYR A 159 -2.78 7.93 -3.40
C TYR A 159 -1.48 7.20 -3.71
N PHE A 160 -1.03 7.23 -4.96
CA PHE A 160 0.25 6.68 -5.37
C PHE A 160 1.43 7.29 -4.60
N VAL A 161 1.56 8.61 -4.62
CA VAL A 161 2.67 9.28 -3.90
C VAL A 161 2.56 9.07 -2.39
N GLU A 162 1.35 9.14 -1.82
CA GLU A 162 1.14 8.89 -0.39
C GLU A 162 1.46 7.44 0.00
N ALA A 163 1.08 6.45 -0.81
CA ALA A 163 1.41 5.05 -0.59
C ALA A 163 2.93 4.83 -0.61
N PHE A 164 3.64 5.42 -1.58
CA PHE A 164 5.10 5.34 -1.66
C PHE A 164 5.77 5.93 -0.42
N LEU A 165 5.35 7.12 0.01
CA LEU A 165 5.85 7.77 1.23
C LEU A 165 5.58 6.94 2.49
N ASN A 166 4.38 6.36 2.61
CA ASN A 166 4.02 5.52 3.74
C ASN A 166 4.83 4.22 3.76
N GLY A 167 5.12 3.62 2.59
CA GLY A 167 6.02 2.47 2.46
C GLY A 167 7.43 2.79 2.96
N LEU A 168 8.00 3.90 2.50
CA LEU A 168 9.31 4.39 2.97
C LEU A 168 9.35 4.65 4.48
N ALA A 169 8.31 5.28 5.02
CA ALA A 169 8.21 5.52 6.46
C ALA A 169 8.13 4.21 7.26
N PHE A 170 7.35 3.23 6.77
CA PHE A 170 7.25 1.92 7.39
C PHE A 170 8.60 1.19 7.38
N ASP A 171 9.28 1.13 6.23
CA ASP A 171 10.59 0.51 6.10
C ASP A 171 11.61 1.12 7.05
N TYR A 172 11.61 2.46 7.14
CA TYR A 172 12.51 3.16 8.04
C TYR A 172 12.24 2.81 9.51
N VAL A 173 10.97 2.76 9.93
CA VAL A 173 10.59 2.41 11.30
C VAL A 173 10.97 0.96 11.64
N CYS A 174 10.73 0.01 10.73
CA CYS A 174 11.12 -1.39 10.92
C CYS A 174 12.64 -1.56 11.05
N ASN A 175 13.42 -0.85 10.23
CA ASN A 175 14.89 -0.93 10.27
C ASN A 175 15.53 -0.13 11.42
N HIS A 176 14.75 0.63 12.20
CA HIS A 176 15.23 1.48 13.30
C HIS A 176 14.37 1.28 14.55
N GLU A 177 14.25 0.03 15.02
CA GLU A 177 13.44 -0.31 16.21
C GLU A 177 13.83 0.49 17.47
N ASP A 178 15.11 0.83 17.61
CA ASP A 178 15.66 1.62 18.71
C ASP A 178 15.34 3.13 18.62
N MET A 179 14.41 3.55 17.76
CA MET A 179 14.02 4.95 17.64
C MET A 179 13.34 5.45 18.93
N ARG A 180 14.15 5.98 19.84
CA ARG A 180 13.71 6.50 21.15
C ARG A 180 12.95 7.81 21.06
N ASP A 181 13.08 8.55 19.96
CA ASP A 181 12.33 9.79 19.78
C ASP A 181 10.89 9.51 19.34
N GLN A 182 9.98 9.56 20.32
CA GLN A 182 8.55 9.40 20.09
C GLN A 182 8.00 10.41 19.08
N LYS A 183 8.58 11.61 18.97
CA LYS A 183 8.12 12.62 18.02
C LYS A 183 8.37 12.15 16.58
N THR A 184 9.59 11.70 16.28
CA THR A 184 9.95 11.15 14.96
C THR A 184 9.10 9.93 14.63
N ARG A 185 8.94 9.00 15.59
CA ARG A 185 8.06 7.83 15.39
C ARG A 185 6.63 8.24 15.07
N THR A 186 6.05 9.16 15.84
CA THR A 186 4.69 9.67 15.63
C THR A 186 4.53 10.37 14.28
N SER A 187 5.56 11.10 13.82
CA SER A 187 5.54 11.72 12.49
C SER A 187 5.46 10.67 11.39
N LEU A 188 6.29 9.62 11.45
CA LEU A 188 6.35 8.58 10.40
C LEU A 188 5.16 7.61 10.43
N THR A 189 4.64 7.27 11.62
CA THR A 189 3.51 6.34 11.76
C THR A 189 2.15 7.04 11.73
N GLU A 190 2.14 8.38 11.87
CA GLU A 190 0.94 9.19 12.06
C GLU A 190 0.09 8.72 13.25
N TRP A 191 0.69 7.98 14.19
CA TRP A 191 0.03 7.43 15.36
C TRP A 191 0.63 8.00 16.64
N ASP A 192 -0.19 8.74 17.39
CA ASP A 192 0.20 9.29 18.68
C ASP A 192 -0.01 8.23 19.76
N ASP A 193 1.06 7.52 20.15
CA ASP A 193 1.01 6.46 21.15
C ASP A 193 0.57 6.95 22.54
N THR A 194 0.79 8.23 22.85
CA THR A 194 0.41 8.81 24.15
C THR A 194 -1.09 9.04 24.21
N LYS A 195 -1.66 9.59 23.13
CA LYS A 195 -3.10 9.88 23.02
C LYS A 195 -3.91 8.73 22.42
N LYS A 196 -3.25 7.64 22.02
CA LYS A 196 -3.82 6.47 21.34
C LYS A 196 -4.75 6.87 20.20
N LYS A 197 -4.28 7.79 19.36
CA LYS A 197 -5.07 8.34 18.26
C LYS A 197 -4.26 8.52 16.99
N TRP A 198 -4.95 8.35 15.88
CA TRP A 198 -4.43 8.70 14.57
C TRP A 198 -4.35 10.22 14.41
N ARG A 199 -3.23 10.70 13.88
CA ARG A 199 -2.91 12.10 13.64
C ARG A 199 -2.30 12.22 12.24
N PRO A 200 -3.12 12.35 11.20
CA PRO A 200 -2.61 12.41 9.85
C PRO A 200 -1.79 13.67 9.62
N LEU A 201 -0.73 13.54 8.83
CA LEU A 201 0.01 14.66 8.26
C LEU A 201 -0.62 15.09 6.94
N SER A 202 -0.47 16.37 6.60
CA SER A 202 -0.85 16.82 5.27
C SER A 202 0.09 16.21 4.22
N PHE A 203 -0.36 16.09 2.97
CA PHE A 203 0.47 15.59 1.86
C PHE A 203 1.83 16.29 1.79
N ARG A 204 1.81 17.62 1.88
CA ARG A 204 3.00 18.47 1.92
C ARG A 204 3.92 18.06 3.07
N ASP A 205 3.37 17.99 4.29
CA ASP A 205 4.16 17.69 5.48
C ASP A 205 4.71 16.26 5.45
N LYS A 206 4.00 15.30 4.85
CA LYS A 206 4.54 13.95 4.62
C LYS A 206 5.79 13.98 3.75
N VAL A 207 5.74 14.63 2.58
CA VAL A 207 6.91 14.73 1.70
C VAL A 207 8.08 15.38 2.43
N LEU A 208 7.85 16.49 3.13
CA LEU A 208 8.91 17.24 3.79
C LEU A 208 9.48 16.51 5.01
N GLU A 209 8.62 16.06 5.93
CA GLU A 209 9.05 15.44 7.17
C GLU A 209 9.60 14.05 6.95
N TYR A 210 8.99 13.22 6.09
CA TYR A 210 9.47 11.85 5.88
C TYR A 210 10.83 11.88 5.21
N THR A 211 11.00 12.67 4.14
CA THR A 211 12.29 12.75 3.45
C THR A 211 13.38 13.30 4.35
N LYS A 212 13.08 14.33 5.15
CA LYS A 212 14.01 14.88 6.14
C LYS A 212 14.43 13.83 7.17
N ILE A 213 13.48 13.13 7.77
CA ILE A 213 13.73 12.13 8.82
C ILE A 213 14.55 10.97 8.25
N ILE A 214 14.11 10.40 7.12
CA ILE A 214 14.73 9.20 6.53
C ILE A 214 16.15 9.48 6.02
N SER A 215 16.39 10.66 5.45
CA SER A 215 17.74 11.07 5.00
C SER A 215 18.66 11.56 6.12
N GLY A 216 18.13 11.82 7.32
CA GLY A 216 18.89 12.41 8.42
C GLY A 216 19.32 13.86 8.20
N PHE A 217 18.76 14.58 7.21
CA PHE A 217 19.10 15.98 6.97
C PHE A 217 18.46 16.93 7.98
N VAL A 218 19.11 18.07 8.22
CA VAL A 218 18.57 19.15 9.07
C VAL A 218 17.35 19.81 8.43
N HIS A 219 17.37 19.93 7.10
CA HIS A 219 16.29 20.50 6.29
C HIS A 219 15.80 19.47 5.27
N PRO A 220 14.51 19.50 4.88
CA PRO A 220 14.01 18.61 3.84
C PRO A 220 14.82 18.76 2.54
N PRO A 221 15.30 17.66 1.95
CA PRO A 221 16.08 17.70 0.70
C PRO A 221 15.24 18.18 -0.48
N LEU A 222 13.92 17.93 -0.43
CA LEU A 222 12.95 18.39 -1.41
C LEU A 222 12.03 19.42 -0.76
N GLN A 223 11.83 20.54 -1.44
CA GLN A 223 10.96 21.65 -1.05
C GLN A 223 10.32 22.23 -2.32
N GLU A 224 9.21 22.95 -2.18
CA GLU A 224 8.52 23.55 -3.33
C GLU A 224 9.41 24.53 -4.11
N SER A 225 10.40 25.14 -3.45
CA SER A 225 11.38 26.04 -4.08
C SER A 225 12.39 25.33 -4.98
N ASN A 226 12.65 24.04 -4.76
CA ASN A 226 13.66 23.26 -5.51
C ASN A 226 13.08 22.03 -6.24
N CYS A 227 11.81 21.72 -6.05
CA CYS A 227 11.10 20.61 -6.69
C CYS A 227 9.77 21.12 -7.30
N PRO A 228 9.76 21.45 -8.60
CA PRO A 228 8.57 21.94 -9.29
C PRO A 228 7.38 20.98 -9.25
N GLU A 229 7.65 19.67 -9.25
CA GLU A 229 6.64 18.62 -9.15
C GLU A 229 5.94 18.66 -7.79
N LEU A 230 6.71 18.79 -6.71
CA LEU A 230 6.16 18.97 -5.36
C LEU A 230 5.34 20.27 -5.29
N ALA A 231 5.89 21.38 -5.77
CA ALA A 231 5.18 22.66 -5.78
C ALA A 231 3.85 22.56 -6.51
N TYR A 232 3.85 21.93 -7.68
CA TYR A 232 2.65 21.72 -8.48
C TYR A 232 1.65 20.79 -7.78
N MET A 233 2.10 19.64 -7.25
CA MET A 233 1.23 18.70 -6.55
C MET A 233 0.61 19.30 -5.28
N VAL A 234 1.33 20.14 -4.55
CA VAL A 234 0.78 20.84 -3.36
C VAL A 234 -0.29 21.85 -3.78
N ASP A 235 -0.04 22.65 -4.81
CA ASP A 235 -1.02 23.63 -5.31
C ASP A 235 -2.28 22.95 -5.87
N ILE A 236 -2.10 21.97 -6.76
CA ILE A 236 -3.22 21.26 -7.39
C ILE A 236 -3.94 20.36 -6.39
N GLY A 237 -3.25 19.79 -5.41
CA GLY A 237 -3.86 18.99 -4.35
C GLY A 237 -4.79 19.84 -3.48
N LYS A 238 -4.39 21.08 -3.16
CA LYS A 238 -5.26 22.01 -2.47
C LYS A 238 -6.50 22.38 -3.29
N LYS A 239 -6.39 22.46 -4.61
CA LYS A 239 -7.50 22.85 -5.50
C LYS A 239 -8.39 21.66 -5.87
N VAL A 240 -7.84 20.67 -6.54
CA VAL A 240 -8.58 19.55 -7.15
C VAL A 240 -8.91 18.47 -6.14
N ARG A 241 -7.93 17.97 -5.36
CA ARG A 241 -8.17 16.89 -4.38
C ARG A 241 -9.18 17.33 -3.32
N ASP A 242 -9.01 18.53 -2.76
CA ASP A 242 -9.95 19.10 -1.79
C ASP A 242 -11.35 19.33 -2.38
N SER A 243 -11.44 19.67 -3.67
CA SER A 243 -12.73 19.78 -4.37
C SER A 243 -13.42 18.42 -4.60
N ILE A 244 -12.64 17.37 -4.86
CA ILE A 244 -13.13 16.00 -5.05
C ILE A 244 -13.63 15.41 -3.73
N VAL A 245 -12.83 15.54 -2.66
CA VAL A 245 -13.09 14.89 -1.37
C VAL A 245 -14.05 15.71 -0.50
N HIS A 246 -14.01 17.03 -0.62
CA HIS A 246 -14.82 17.95 0.17
C HIS A 246 -15.55 18.96 -0.72
N PRO A 247 -16.45 18.50 -1.62
CA PRO A 247 -17.22 19.40 -2.47
C PRO A 247 -18.09 20.31 -1.61
N SER A 248 -18.18 21.58 -1.99
CA SER A 248 -19.03 22.57 -1.32
C SER A 248 -20.11 23.06 -2.27
N GLY A 249 -21.37 22.95 -1.86
CA GLY A 249 -22.50 23.57 -2.55
C GLY A 249 -22.65 25.07 -2.24
N TRP A 250 -21.86 25.60 -1.32
CA TRP A 250 -21.90 27.00 -0.92
C TRP A 250 -20.86 27.83 -1.67
N PRO A 251 -21.22 29.02 -2.18
CA PRO A 251 -20.24 29.93 -2.75
C PRO A 251 -19.32 30.47 -1.65
N ASN A 252 -18.11 30.85 -2.02
CA ASN A 252 -17.20 31.55 -1.12
C ASN A 252 -17.87 32.88 -0.68
N PRO A 253 -18.00 33.14 0.63
CA PRO A 253 -18.74 34.30 1.14
C PRO A 253 -18.09 35.64 0.77
N ASN A 254 -16.79 35.65 0.46
CA ASN A 254 -16.05 36.86 0.11
C ASN A 254 -16.06 37.14 -1.40
N THR A 255 -16.06 36.10 -2.24
CA THR A 255 -15.95 36.24 -3.72
C THR A 255 -17.27 35.96 -4.44
N GLY A 256 -18.21 35.25 -3.81
CA GLY A 256 -19.44 34.75 -4.43
C GLY A 256 -19.23 33.56 -5.37
N GLU A 257 -18.01 33.08 -5.53
CA GLU A 257 -17.66 32.02 -6.50
C GLU A 257 -17.82 30.61 -5.93
N PHE A 258 -18.21 29.67 -6.80
CA PHE A 258 -18.27 28.25 -6.47
C PHE A 258 -16.94 27.55 -6.80
N GLU A 259 -15.83 28.04 -6.24
CA GLU A 259 -14.46 27.63 -6.59
C GLU A 259 -14.29 26.10 -6.67
N LYS A 260 -14.72 25.37 -5.63
CA LYS A 260 -14.58 23.90 -5.59
C LYS A 260 -15.41 23.19 -6.65
N THR A 261 -16.64 23.65 -6.86
CA THR A 261 -17.54 23.08 -7.88
C THR A 261 -17.03 23.37 -9.28
N HIS A 262 -16.50 24.56 -9.52
CA HIS A 262 -15.87 24.91 -10.80
C HIS A 262 -14.69 24.00 -11.10
N VAL A 263 -13.79 23.78 -10.14
CA VAL A 263 -12.65 22.87 -10.30
C VAL A 263 -13.14 21.43 -10.57
N LEU A 264 -14.15 20.95 -9.84
CA LEU A 264 -14.68 19.59 -10.00
C LEU A 264 -15.32 19.34 -11.39
N LEU A 265 -15.91 20.37 -11.98
CA LEU A 265 -16.62 20.28 -13.27
C LEU A 265 -15.73 20.60 -14.47
N ASN A 266 -14.72 21.45 -14.30
CA ASN A 266 -13.90 22.01 -15.38
C ASN A 266 -12.43 21.53 -15.36
N LEU A 267 -12.14 20.39 -14.71
CA LEU A 267 -10.81 19.79 -14.77
C LEU A 267 -10.47 19.41 -16.22
N GLU A 268 -9.40 19.94 -16.78
CA GLU A 268 -9.01 19.71 -18.18
C GLU A 268 -7.96 18.61 -18.35
N TRP A 269 -7.84 18.06 -19.57
CA TRP A 269 -6.96 16.92 -19.85
C TRP A 269 -5.49 17.23 -19.56
N GLU A 270 -5.03 18.43 -19.94
CA GLU A 270 -3.65 18.88 -19.74
C GLU A 270 -3.29 18.95 -18.24
N GLU A 271 -4.27 19.24 -17.38
CA GLU A 271 -4.07 19.20 -15.93
C GLU A 271 -3.92 17.76 -15.42
N VAL A 272 -4.71 16.83 -15.94
CA VAL A 272 -4.59 15.39 -15.62
C VAL A 272 -3.22 14.86 -16.03
N GLU A 273 -2.77 15.16 -17.24
CA GLU A 273 -1.43 14.78 -17.74
C GLU A 273 -0.33 15.30 -16.83
N ARG A 274 -0.40 16.59 -16.49
CA ARG A 274 0.61 17.24 -15.66
C ARG A 274 0.62 16.71 -14.23
N VAL A 275 -0.53 16.36 -13.66
CA VAL A 275 -0.62 15.75 -12.32
C VAL A 275 0.07 14.38 -12.32
N VAL A 276 -0.23 13.53 -13.29
CA VAL A 276 0.36 12.19 -13.40
C VAL A 276 1.87 12.26 -13.60
N ASP A 277 2.34 13.13 -14.50
CA ASP A 277 3.77 13.32 -14.74
C ASP A 277 4.49 13.86 -13.51
N SER A 278 3.85 14.78 -12.78
CA SER A 278 4.39 15.33 -11.54
C SER A 278 4.46 14.28 -10.43
N ALA A 279 3.47 13.38 -10.32
CA ALA A 279 3.47 12.30 -9.35
C ALA A 279 4.64 11.33 -9.59
N ILE A 280 4.81 10.88 -10.84
CA ILE A 280 5.92 10.01 -11.25
C ILE A 280 7.27 10.71 -11.02
N GLY A 281 7.38 11.96 -11.47
CA GLY A 281 8.60 12.76 -11.31
C GLY A 281 8.96 12.99 -9.84
N LEU A 282 7.96 13.24 -8.98
CA LEU A 282 8.15 13.43 -7.56
C LEU A 282 8.65 12.14 -6.87
N VAL A 283 8.05 10.99 -7.17
CA VAL A 283 8.50 9.69 -6.62
C VAL A 283 9.95 9.40 -7.01
N ARG A 284 10.33 9.61 -8.27
CA ARG A 284 11.74 9.45 -8.70
C ARG A 284 12.68 10.40 -7.96
N LYS A 285 12.28 11.66 -7.77
CA LYS A 285 13.08 12.64 -7.03
C LYS A 285 13.23 12.28 -5.55
N ILE A 286 12.16 11.77 -4.93
CA ILE A 286 12.21 11.28 -3.54
C ILE A 286 13.19 10.10 -3.46
N GLU A 287 13.01 9.07 -4.28
CA GLU A 287 13.88 7.89 -4.29
C GLU A 287 15.35 8.29 -4.50
N LYS A 288 15.63 9.13 -5.49
CA LYS A 288 16.98 9.62 -5.77
C LYS A 288 17.56 10.45 -4.63
N ALA A 289 16.74 11.27 -3.95
CA ALA A 289 17.19 12.05 -2.80
C ALA A 289 17.53 11.17 -1.59
N LEU A 290 16.85 10.03 -1.43
CA LEU A 290 17.05 9.12 -0.30
C LEU A 290 18.13 8.06 -0.55
N LYS A 291 18.18 7.50 -1.76
CA LYS A 291 19.05 6.37 -2.12
C LYS A 291 20.17 6.74 -3.10
N GLY A 292 20.19 7.97 -3.61
CA GLY A 292 21.17 8.45 -4.60
C GLY A 292 20.90 7.99 -6.05
N THR A 293 19.93 7.10 -6.25
CA THR A 293 19.54 6.49 -7.54
C THR A 293 18.05 6.20 -7.55
N ASP A 294 17.45 6.07 -8.73
CA ASP A 294 16.07 5.62 -8.94
C ASP A 294 15.97 4.18 -9.50
N ALA A 295 17.10 3.46 -9.55
CA ALA A 295 17.17 2.10 -10.09
C ALA A 295 16.28 1.07 -9.36
N GLY A 296 15.88 1.35 -8.12
CA GLY A 296 14.92 0.54 -7.35
C GLY A 296 13.48 0.67 -7.82
N LEU A 297 13.18 1.62 -8.72
CA LEU A 297 11.86 1.86 -9.28
C LEU A 297 11.72 1.27 -10.69
N ASN A 298 12.16 0.02 -10.87
CA ASN A 298 12.12 -0.67 -12.16
C ASN A 298 10.68 -0.88 -12.70
N TRP A 299 9.69 -0.89 -11.82
CA TRP A 299 8.26 -0.92 -12.12
C TRP A 299 7.68 0.45 -12.51
N LEU A 300 8.42 1.55 -12.33
CA LEU A 300 7.92 2.91 -12.57
C LEU A 300 8.21 3.37 -14.00
N HIS A 301 7.31 3.03 -14.92
CA HIS A 301 7.44 3.36 -16.34
C HIS A 301 6.98 4.80 -16.68
N ASN A 302 7.53 5.34 -17.76
CA ASN A 302 7.01 6.54 -18.41
C ASN A 302 5.96 6.16 -19.45
N ARG A 303 5.15 7.14 -19.86
CA ARG A 303 4.31 7.01 -21.04
C ARG A 303 5.16 6.78 -22.30
N GLY A 304 4.63 6.00 -23.23
CA GLY A 304 5.18 5.81 -24.56
C GLY A 304 5.07 7.07 -25.43
N THR A 305 5.56 6.97 -26.67
CA THR A 305 5.50 8.07 -27.65
C THR A 305 4.07 8.38 -28.13
N ASP A 306 3.17 7.41 -28.01
CA ASP A 306 1.72 7.59 -28.18
C ASP A 306 1.06 8.30 -26.99
N GLY A 307 1.82 8.49 -25.91
CA GLY A 307 1.40 9.07 -24.65
C GLY A 307 0.44 8.18 -23.86
N PHE A 308 0.45 6.86 -24.06
CA PHE A 308 -0.20 5.89 -23.17
C PHE A 308 0.85 5.23 -22.27
N PHE A 309 0.43 4.69 -21.13
CA PHE A 309 1.29 3.79 -20.35
C PHE A 309 1.34 2.42 -21.02
N PRO A 310 2.54 1.80 -21.13
CA PRO A 310 2.70 0.52 -21.81
C PRO A 310 2.11 -0.65 -21.00
N GLU A 311 1.78 -1.75 -21.68
CA GLU A 311 1.28 -2.98 -21.05
C GLU A 311 2.22 -3.54 -19.97
N ALA A 312 3.53 -3.34 -20.11
CA ALA A 312 4.54 -3.76 -19.14
C ALA A 312 4.37 -3.13 -17.74
N VAL A 313 3.52 -2.10 -17.59
CA VAL A 313 3.13 -1.58 -16.26
C VAL A 313 2.28 -2.57 -15.48
N PHE A 314 1.54 -3.45 -16.16
CA PHE A 314 0.52 -4.33 -15.58
C PHE A 314 0.96 -5.81 -15.48
N ASP A 315 2.23 -6.10 -15.81
CA ASP A 315 2.84 -7.43 -15.80
C ASP A 315 3.64 -7.69 -14.51
#